data_AF-A0A0K8QWN2-F1
#
_entry.id   AF-A0A0K8QWN2-F1
#
_cell.length_a   1.000
_cell.length_b   1.000
_cell.length_c   1.000
_cell.angle_alpha   90.00
_cell.angle_beta   90.00
_cell.angle_gamma   90.00
#
_symmetry.space_group_name_H-M   'P 1'
#
loop_
_entity.id
_entity.type
_entity.pdbx_description
1 polymer ?
#
loop_
_entity_poly.entity_id
_entity_poly.type
_entity_poly.pdbx_seq_one_letter_code
_entity_poly.pdbx_strand_id
1 'polypeptide(L)'
;MKKRLFFVVLLVCALGTATFSQTLTALDLYKEQLANGQAFETRYFSKTITVKGKIWRVSPTTTAMPGFKNHHQVAITGTGYESFIVCQIPFEQKELVEKLSTGQEITVTGTYNERLLDYVVLNDCQFGTPTTEETQPQETADTKAIHGDNPLFKGKAQLKETANTNTKTDNFPLSTKETLPKETTDANRVSKDMRHSIDKAQSQETATTNGVPADIPFGTYRVHQRGMFQYKFTLGSYTTYEMNGKTGTVAYDRATKTIRFTSGALKGFVGLYRPVNPTNEKDPPTIVIDYNGNVPVLGRVNDPYQYGYWQE
;
A
#
# COMPACT_ATOMS: atom_id res chain seq x y z
N MET A 1 -6.70 -5.76 -73.65
CA MET A 1 -6.21 -4.72 -72.71
C MET A 1 -7.22 -4.55 -71.56
N LYS A 2 -7.08 -5.24 -70.42
CA LYS A 2 -8.02 -5.13 -69.26
C LYS A 2 -7.50 -5.82 -67.97
N LYS A 3 -6.22 -5.68 -67.61
CA LYS A 3 -5.62 -6.37 -66.43
C LYS A 3 -4.74 -5.51 -65.50
N ARG A 4 -4.69 -4.18 -65.68
CA ARG A 4 -3.76 -3.32 -64.91
C ARG A 4 -4.39 -2.40 -63.86
N LEU A 5 -5.71 -2.46 -63.65
CA LEU A 5 -6.40 -1.55 -62.72
C LEU A 5 -6.74 -2.15 -61.34
N PHE A 6 -6.49 -3.44 -61.11
CA PHE A 6 -6.87 -4.11 -59.86
C PHE A 6 -5.77 -4.13 -58.77
N PHE A 7 -4.54 -3.74 -59.10
CA PHE A 7 -3.41 -3.83 -58.15
C PHE A 7 -3.19 -2.57 -57.30
N VAL A 8 -3.83 -1.44 -57.63
CA VAL A 8 -3.64 -0.18 -56.89
C VAL A 8 -4.61 -0.04 -55.71
N VAL A 9 -5.74 -0.75 -55.71
CA VAL A 9 -6.73 -0.71 -54.62
C VAL A 9 -6.32 -1.60 -53.42
N LEU A 10 -5.50 -2.64 -53.64
CA LEU A 10 -5.07 -3.55 -52.55
C LEU A 10 -3.93 -2.97 -51.68
N LEU A 11 -3.19 -1.97 -52.17
CA LEU A 11 -2.06 -1.38 -51.43
C LEU A 11 -2.51 -0.29 -50.43
N VAL A 12 -3.71 0.27 -50.61
CA VAL A 12 -4.24 1.34 -49.73
C VAL A 12 -4.88 0.80 -48.45
N CYS A 13 -5.28 -0.47 -48.41
CA CYS A 13 -5.81 -1.12 -47.18
C CYS A 13 -4.71 -1.63 -46.22
N ALA A 14 -3.44 -1.61 -46.62
CA ALA A 14 -2.32 -2.08 -45.78
C ALA A 14 -1.64 -0.95 -44.97
N LEU A 15 -2.06 0.30 -45.16
CA LEU A 15 -1.73 1.41 -44.26
C LEU A 15 -2.67 1.35 -43.05
N GLY A 16 -2.61 0.23 -42.34
CA GLY A 16 -3.30 0.03 -41.07
C GLY A 16 -2.91 1.16 -40.14
N THR A 17 -3.92 1.90 -39.69
CA THR A 17 -3.78 2.96 -38.69
C THR A 17 -3.04 2.39 -37.49
N ALA A 18 -1.76 2.73 -37.34
CA ALA A 18 -1.07 2.57 -36.08
C ALA A 18 -1.79 3.47 -35.09
N THR A 19 -2.77 2.91 -34.38
CA THR A 19 -3.43 3.57 -33.27
C THR A 19 -2.36 3.74 -32.21
N PHE A 20 -1.76 4.92 -32.17
CA PHE A 20 -0.92 5.35 -31.08
C PHE A 20 -1.77 5.33 -29.81
N SER A 21 -1.65 4.23 -29.06
CA SER A 21 -2.30 4.13 -27.76
C SER A 21 -1.57 5.10 -26.83
N GLN A 22 -2.29 6.08 -26.29
CA GLN A 22 -1.73 7.04 -25.35
C GLN A 22 -1.17 6.29 -24.14
N THR A 23 0.05 6.65 -23.74
CA THR A 23 0.65 6.15 -22.49
C THR A 23 -0.01 6.85 -21.31
N LEU A 24 -0.71 6.09 -20.48
CA LEU A 24 -1.32 6.57 -19.23
C LEU A 24 -0.34 6.34 -18.08
N THR A 25 -0.39 7.16 -17.03
CA THR A 25 0.36 6.85 -15.81
C THR A 25 -0.46 5.98 -14.87
N ALA A 26 0.19 5.13 -14.08
CA ALA A 26 -0.48 4.32 -13.06
C ALA A 26 -1.22 5.20 -12.02
N LEU A 27 -0.70 6.40 -11.74
CA LEU A 27 -1.32 7.37 -10.83
C LEU A 27 -2.61 7.97 -11.40
N ASP A 28 -2.62 8.30 -12.69
CA ASP A 28 -3.82 8.87 -13.33
C ASP A 28 -4.95 7.85 -13.41
N LEU A 29 -4.63 6.61 -13.79
CA LEU A 29 -5.59 5.51 -13.79
C LEU A 29 -6.16 5.25 -12.39
N TYR A 30 -5.31 5.29 -11.36
CA TYR A 30 -5.73 5.14 -9.96
C TYR A 30 -6.70 6.24 -9.53
N LYS A 31 -6.37 7.50 -9.83
CA LYS A 31 -7.25 8.66 -9.53
C LYS A 31 -8.58 8.56 -10.27
N GLU A 32 -8.57 8.16 -11.55
CA GLU A 32 -9.78 7.99 -12.36
C GLU A 32 -10.69 6.88 -11.78
N GLN A 33 -10.11 5.74 -11.38
CA GLN A 33 -10.86 4.64 -10.76
C GLN A 33 -11.49 5.08 -9.43
N LEU A 34 -10.75 5.77 -8.56
CA LEU A 34 -11.27 6.29 -7.30
C LEU A 34 -12.39 7.32 -7.49
N ALA A 35 -12.28 8.16 -8.52
CA ALA A 35 -13.29 9.17 -8.82
C ALA A 35 -14.60 8.56 -9.33
N ASN A 36 -14.51 7.57 -10.23
CA ASN A 36 -15.69 6.88 -10.77
C ASN A 36 -15.32 5.49 -11.34
N GLY A 37 -15.38 4.47 -10.49
CA GLY A 37 -15.05 3.09 -10.87
C GLY A 37 -15.91 2.56 -12.02
N GLN A 38 -17.20 2.92 -12.11
CA GLN A 38 -18.06 2.44 -13.20
C GLN A 38 -17.67 3.04 -14.56
N ALA A 39 -17.38 4.33 -14.61
CA ALA A 39 -16.91 4.99 -15.83
C ALA A 39 -15.53 4.46 -16.25
N PHE A 40 -14.64 4.25 -15.27
CA PHE A 40 -13.33 3.63 -15.47
C PHE A 40 -13.46 2.25 -16.12
N GLU A 41 -14.28 1.36 -15.56
CA GLU A 41 -14.54 0.03 -16.12
C GLU A 41 -15.06 0.10 -17.55
N THR A 42 -16.06 0.95 -17.80
CA THR A 42 -16.62 1.14 -19.15
C THR A 42 -15.56 1.62 -20.14
N ARG A 43 -14.64 2.45 -19.68
CA ARG A 43 -13.60 3.05 -20.51
C ARG A 43 -12.48 2.08 -20.85
N TYR A 44 -12.02 1.24 -19.92
CA TYR A 44 -10.79 0.47 -20.08
C TYR A 44 -10.99 -1.05 -20.13
N PHE A 45 -12.10 -1.58 -19.62
CA PHE A 45 -12.33 -3.02 -19.60
C PHE A 45 -12.39 -3.59 -21.03
N SER A 46 -11.76 -4.74 -21.22
CA SER A 46 -11.52 -5.41 -22.50
C SER A 46 -10.75 -4.58 -23.52
N LYS A 47 -9.94 -3.59 -23.08
CA LYS A 47 -9.07 -2.80 -23.96
C LYS A 47 -7.61 -3.01 -23.65
N THR A 48 -6.78 -2.90 -24.69
CA THR A 48 -5.32 -2.84 -24.56
C THR A 48 -4.92 -1.41 -24.20
N ILE A 49 -4.25 -1.25 -23.07
CA ILE A 49 -3.76 0.03 -22.57
C ILE A 49 -2.26 -0.02 -22.37
N THR A 50 -1.60 1.13 -22.54
CA THR A 50 -0.18 1.29 -22.25
C THR A 50 -0.05 2.13 -20.99
N VAL A 51 0.64 1.59 -19.99
CA VAL A 51 0.77 2.22 -18.67
C VAL A 51 2.22 2.40 -18.29
N LYS A 52 2.55 3.60 -17.80
CA LYS A 52 3.83 3.95 -17.21
C LYS A 52 3.71 3.99 -15.67
N GLY A 53 4.66 3.40 -14.96
CA GLY A 53 4.69 3.43 -13.50
C GLY A 53 5.92 2.76 -12.90
N LYS A 54 6.02 2.75 -11.57
CA LYS A 54 7.12 2.09 -10.85
C LYS A 54 6.73 0.69 -10.39
N ILE A 55 7.64 -0.26 -10.52
CA ILE A 55 7.47 -1.61 -10.00
C ILE A 55 7.47 -1.55 -8.47
N TRP A 56 6.37 -1.97 -7.88
CA TRP A 56 6.26 -2.15 -6.44
C TRP A 56 6.78 -3.52 -6.01
N ARG A 57 6.35 -4.57 -6.71
CA ARG A 57 6.68 -5.96 -6.37
C ARG A 57 6.80 -6.82 -7.61
N VAL A 58 7.80 -7.69 -7.62
CA VAL A 58 7.92 -8.79 -8.59
C VAL A 58 7.62 -10.09 -7.85
N SER A 59 6.73 -10.92 -8.39
CA SER A 59 6.28 -12.18 -7.80
C SER A 59 6.43 -13.30 -8.82
N PRO A 60 7.63 -13.90 -8.93
CA PRO A 60 7.88 -14.97 -9.86
C PRO A 60 7.20 -16.26 -9.40
N THR A 61 6.38 -16.86 -10.26
CA THR A 61 5.94 -18.24 -10.09
C THR A 61 7.09 -19.21 -10.35
N THR A 62 7.38 -20.10 -9.41
CA THR A 62 8.51 -21.07 -9.50
C THR A 62 8.08 -22.43 -10.00
N THR A 63 6.80 -22.77 -9.87
CA THR A 63 6.27 -24.10 -10.17
C THR A 63 5.01 -23.95 -11.01
N ALA A 64 5.01 -24.56 -12.19
CA ALA A 64 3.80 -24.65 -13.00
C ALA A 64 2.89 -25.75 -12.45
N MET A 65 1.64 -25.42 -12.15
CA MET A 65 0.62 -26.40 -11.80
C MET A 65 -0.10 -26.87 -13.08
N PRO A 66 -0.10 -28.17 -13.39
CA PRO A 66 -0.82 -28.70 -14.56
C PRO A 66 -2.30 -28.36 -14.51
N GLY A 67 -2.86 -27.89 -15.62
CA GLY A 67 -4.28 -27.52 -15.73
C GLY A 67 -4.62 -26.10 -15.26
N PHE A 68 -3.65 -25.33 -14.75
CA PHE A 68 -3.83 -23.93 -14.36
C PHE A 68 -3.06 -23.00 -15.29
N LYS A 69 -3.57 -21.78 -15.47
CA LYS A 69 -2.79 -20.71 -16.10
C LYS A 69 -1.77 -20.21 -15.08
N ASN A 70 -0.52 -20.57 -15.31
CA ASN A 70 0.59 -20.14 -14.47
C ASN A 70 1.14 -18.83 -15.03
N HIS A 71 1.18 -17.79 -14.20
CA HIS A 71 1.72 -16.49 -14.57
C HIS A 71 2.69 -16.01 -13.51
N HIS A 72 3.75 -15.33 -13.91
CA HIS A 72 4.44 -14.42 -13.00
C HIS A 72 3.60 -13.15 -12.85
N GLN A 73 3.75 -12.47 -11.72
CA GLN A 73 3.05 -11.22 -11.46
C GLN A 73 4.05 -10.08 -11.23
N VAL A 74 3.81 -8.94 -11.88
CA VAL A 74 4.54 -7.70 -11.63
C VAL A 74 3.52 -6.65 -11.21
N ALA A 75 3.62 -6.20 -9.97
CA ALA A 75 2.76 -5.16 -9.43
C ALA A 75 3.39 -3.78 -9.66
N ILE A 76 2.61 -2.87 -10.24
CA ILE A 76 2.97 -1.48 -10.51
C ILE A 76 2.14 -0.59 -9.59
N THR A 77 2.79 0.42 -9.03
CA THR A 77 2.16 1.41 -8.15
C THR A 77 2.02 2.76 -8.84
N GLY A 78 0.89 3.42 -8.59
CA GLY A 78 0.70 4.85 -8.90
C GLY A 78 1.07 5.75 -7.71
N THR A 79 0.92 5.26 -6.48
CA THR A 79 1.01 6.06 -5.25
C THR A 79 2.33 5.87 -4.49
N GLY A 80 3.08 4.80 -4.79
CA GLY A 80 4.33 4.46 -4.13
C GLY A 80 4.21 3.44 -2.99
N TYR A 81 3.01 3.09 -2.53
CA TYR A 81 2.81 2.21 -1.36
C TYR A 81 1.76 1.10 -1.56
N GLU A 82 0.96 1.15 -2.62
CA GLU A 82 0.01 0.08 -2.93
C GLU A 82 0.15 -0.42 -4.37
N SER A 83 -0.16 -1.70 -4.57
CA SER A 83 -0.27 -2.29 -5.91
C SER A 83 -1.59 -1.86 -6.51
N PHE A 84 -1.55 -1.18 -7.64
CA PHE A 84 -2.76 -0.78 -8.35
C PHE A 84 -2.93 -1.54 -9.68
N ILE A 85 -1.83 -1.78 -10.39
CA ILE A 85 -1.82 -2.56 -11.62
C ILE A 85 -1.04 -3.83 -11.40
N VAL A 86 -1.59 -4.96 -11.80
CA VAL A 86 -0.93 -6.27 -11.74
C VAL A 86 -0.80 -6.80 -13.17
N CYS A 87 0.43 -6.89 -13.64
CA CYS A 87 0.76 -7.46 -14.94
C CYS A 87 0.94 -8.97 -14.79
N GLN A 88 0.13 -9.75 -15.52
CA GLN A 88 0.32 -11.19 -15.67
C GLN A 88 1.24 -11.47 -16.85
N ILE A 89 2.35 -12.14 -16.57
CA ILE A 89 3.37 -12.53 -17.54
C ILE A 89 3.34 -14.06 -17.67
N PRO A 90 3.29 -14.63 -18.88
CA PRO A 90 3.36 -16.07 -19.08
C PRO A 90 4.56 -16.71 -18.36
N PHE A 91 4.34 -17.89 -17.78
CA PHE A 91 5.35 -18.63 -17.00
C PHE A 91 6.64 -18.91 -17.80
N GLU A 92 6.55 -19.00 -19.12
CA GLU A 92 7.67 -19.24 -20.02
C GLU A 92 8.62 -18.05 -20.12
N GLN A 93 8.19 -16.84 -19.75
CA GLN A 93 8.98 -15.61 -19.85
C GLN A 93 9.76 -15.30 -18.57
N LYS A 94 10.30 -16.32 -17.90
CA LYS A 94 11.05 -16.17 -16.65
C LYS A 94 12.23 -15.20 -16.76
N GLU A 95 12.96 -15.24 -17.87
CA GLU A 95 14.13 -14.37 -18.12
C GLU A 95 13.78 -12.88 -18.16
N LEU A 96 12.56 -12.53 -18.60
CA LEU A 96 12.08 -11.16 -18.57
C LEU A 96 11.89 -10.71 -17.11
N VAL A 97 11.25 -11.56 -16.31
CA VAL A 97 10.95 -11.28 -14.90
C VAL A 97 12.21 -11.14 -14.06
N GLU A 98 13.24 -11.94 -14.33
CA GLU A 98 14.54 -11.87 -13.65
C GLU A 98 15.29 -10.56 -13.89
N LYS A 99 14.95 -9.81 -14.96
CA LYS A 99 15.54 -8.50 -15.26
C LYS A 99 14.79 -7.34 -14.62
N LEU A 100 13.61 -7.58 -14.04
CA LEU A 100 12.79 -6.55 -13.41
C LEU A 100 13.16 -6.40 -11.94
N SER A 101 13.17 -5.16 -11.45
CA SER A 101 13.51 -4.84 -10.06
C SER A 101 12.48 -3.91 -9.42
N THR A 102 12.21 -4.11 -8.12
CA THR A 102 11.40 -3.16 -7.34
C THR A 102 12.02 -1.76 -7.38
N GLY A 103 11.17 -0.75 -7.54
CA GLY A 103 11.54 0.65 -7.70
C GLY A 103 11.84 1.08 -9.14
N GLN A 104 12.04 0.14 -10.07
CA GLN A 104 12.28 0.41 -11.49
C GLN A 104 11.06 1.07 -12.13
N GLU A 105 11.27 2.13 -12.90
CA GLU A 105 10.24 2.72 -13.74
C GLU A 105 10.12 1.95 -15.06
N ILE A 106 8.91 1.58 -15.43
CA ILE A 106 8.61 0.78 -16.61
C ILE A 106 7.42 1.35 -17.38
N THR A 107 7.37 1.02 -18.67
CA THR A 107 6.16 1.15 -19.49
C THR A 107 5.72 -0.25 -19.89
N VAL A 108 4.45 -0.58 -19.65
CA VAL A 108 3.87 -1.88 -19.96
C VAL A 108 2.62 -1.70 -20.80
N THR A 109 2.46 -2.50 -21.84
CA THR A 109 1.23 -2.58 -22.63
C THR A 109 0.56 -3.92 -22.35
N GLY A 110 -0.72 -3.92 -22.02
CA GLY A 110 -1.46 -5.14 -21.73
C GLY A 110 -2.97 -4.93 -21.85
N THR A 111 -3.71 -6.02 -21.86
CA THR A 111 -5.18 -6.00 -21.99
C THR A 111 -5.83 -6.11 -20.63
N TYR A 112 -6.66 -5.14 -20.26
CA TYR A 112 -7.44 -5.20 -19.02
C TYR A 112 -8.68 -6.07 -19.23
N ASN A 113 -8.73 -7.27 -18.68
CA ASN A 113 -9.84 -8.22 -18.92
C ASN A 113 -10.26 -9.06 -17.70
N GLU A 114 -9.70 -8.81 -16.52
CA GLU A 114 -10.07 -9.49 -15.27
C GLU A 114 -10.48 -8.45 -14.22
N ARG A 115 -11.75 -8.49 -13.79
CA ARG A 115 -12.31 -7.52 -12.86
C ARG A 115 -12.04 -7.93 -11.44
N LEU A 116 -11.20 -7.18 -10.75
CA LEU A 116 -10.97 -7.32 -9.32
C LEU A 116 -11.20 -5.97 -8.67
N LEU A 117 -11.84 -5.98 -7.49
CA LEU A 117 -12.40 -4.76 -6.87
C LEU A 117 -11.35 -3.66 -6.63
N ASP A 118 -10.10 -4.05 -6.37
CA ASP A 118 -9.09 -3.13 -5.82
C ASP A 118 -7.87 -2.91 -6.74
N TYR A 119 -7.77 -3.63 -7.86
CA TYR A 119 -6.63 -3.50 -8.78
C TYR A 119 -6.97 -3.91 -10.20
N VAL A 120 -6.24 -3.33 -11.15
CA VAL A 120 -6.35 -3.58 -12.58
C VAL A 120 -5.40 -4.71 -12.96
N VAL A 121 -5.94 -5.81 -13.47
CA VAL A 121 -5.13 -6.93 -13.95
C VAL A 121 -4.94 -6.81 -15.46
N LEU A 122 -3.70 -6.64 -15.88
CA LEU A 122 -3.32 -6.65 -17.29
C LEU A 122 -2.84 -8.03 -17.69
N ASN A 123 -3.47 -8.59 -18.72
CA ASN A 123 -3.06 -9.83 -19.38
C ASN A 123 -2.21 -9.53 -20.62
N ASP A 124 -1.45 -10.53 -21.06
CA ASP A 124 -0.58 -10.46 -22.24
C ASP A 124 0.39 -9.27 -22.21
N CYS A 125 0.99 -9.04 -21.04
CA CYS A 125 1.82 -7.86 -20.81
C CYS A 125 3.11 -7.87 -21.62
N GLN A 126 3.34 -6.77 -22.34
CA GLN A 126 4.57 -6.48 -23.08
C GLN A 126 5.27 -5.29 -22.43
N PHE A 127 6.53 -5.46 -22.04
CA PHE A 127 7.31 -4.42 -21.41
C PHE A 127 8.06 -3.65 -22.48
N GLY A 128 7.88 -2.33 -22.51
CA GLY A 128 8.68 -1.46 -23.37
C GLY A 128 10.15 -1.56 -22.99
N THR A 129 11.03 -1.30 -23.96
CA THR A 129 12.46 -1.16 -23.67
C THR A 129 12.63 -0.12 -22.56
N PRO A 130 13.37 -0.44 -21.48
CA PRO A 130 13.59 0.51 -20.41
C PRO A 130 14.17 1.76 -21.03
N THR A 131 13.45 2.88 -20.91
CA THR A 131 13.99 4.17 -21.29
C THR A 131 15.16 4.37 -20.36
N THR A 132 16.37 4.18 -20.88
CA THR A 132 17.58 4.54 -20.17
C THR A 132 17.54 6.05 -20.13
N GLU A 133 16.92 6.58 -19.08
CA GLU A 133 16.97 7.99 -18.79
C GLU A 133 18.46 8.26 -18.57
N GLU A 134 19.09 8.85 -19.58
CA GLU A 134 20.49 9.23 -19.56
C GLU A 134 20.60 10.25 -18.44
N THR A 135 20.98 9.76 -17.25
CA THR A 135 21.27 10.59 -16.09
C THR A 135 22.29 11.61 -16.55
N GLN A 136 21.83 12.83 -16.84
CA GLN A 136 22.72 13.93 -17.18
C GLN A 136 23.77 14.01 -16.06
N PRO A 137 25.08 14.07 -16.40
CA PRO A 137 26.13 14.15 -15.40
C PRO A 137 25.81 15.28 -14.44
N GLN A 138 25.42 14.92 -13.23
CA GLN A 138 25.19 15.87 -12.16
C GLN A 138 26.57 16.44 -11.82
N GLU A 139 26.84 17.65 -12.28
CA GLU A 139 28.07 18.41 -12.05
C GLU A 139 28.35 18.43 -10.55
N THR A 140 29.29 17.59 -10.12
CA THR A 140 29.70 17.48 -8.74
C THR A 140 30.45 18.76 -8.36
N ALA A 141 29.81 19.63 -7.58
CA ALA A 141 30.48 20.70 -6.90
C ALA A 141 31.53 20.12 -5.94
N ASP A 142 32.79 20.48 -6.17
CA ASP A 142 33.95 20.21 -5.34
C ASP A 142 33.66 20.46 -3.86
N THR A 143 33.55 19.39 -3.08
CA THR A 143 33.55 19.48 -1.61
C THR A 143 34.85 18.87 -1.09
N LYS A 144 35.70 19.74 -0.55
CA LYS A 144 36.96 19.45 0.13
C LYS A 144 36.81 18.32 1.16
N ALA A 145 37.69 17.33 1.03
CA ALA A 145 37.91 16.30 2.03
C ALA A 145 38.44 16.89 3.35
N ILE A 146 37.76 16.59 4.46
CA ILE A 146 38.35 16.64 5.80
C ILE A 146 38.58 15.20 6.23
N HIS A 147 39.86 14.86 6.36
CA HIS A 147 40.36 13.60 6.87
C HIS A 147 40.11 13.54 8.37
N GLY A 148 39.38 12.53 8.84
CA GLY A 148 39.15 12.25 10.25
C GLY A 148 39.23 10.76 10.50
N ASP A 149 40.42 10.31 10.91
CA ASP A 149 40.66 8.95 11.39
C ASP A 149 39.82 8.67 12.64
N ASN A 150 39.14 7.53 12.69
CA ASN A 150 38.70 6.96 13.95
C ASN A 150 38.73 5.42 13.91
N PRO A 151 39.32 4.76 14.93
CA PRO A 151 39.68 3.35 14.85
C PRO A 151 38.56 2.41 15.30
N LEU A 152 38.40 1.34 14.50
CA LEU A 152 38.42 -0.07 14.92
C LEU A 152 37.74 -0.41 16.27
N PHE A 153 36.44 -0.73 16.24
CA PHE A 153 35.77 -1.50 17.30
C PHE A 153 35.44 -2.91 16.80
N LYS A 154 36.24 -3.90 17.22
CA LYS A 154 35.95 -5.34 17.09
C LYS A 154 35.22 -5.80 18.36
N GLY A 155 33.90 -5.98 18.29
CA GLY A 155 33.10 -6.62 19.34
C GLY A 155 32.42 -7.87 18.81
N LYS A 156 33.00 -9.05 19.06
CA LYS A 156 32.34 -10.35 18.89
C LYS A 156 31.40 -10.56 20.08
N ALA A 157 30.10 -10.61 19.86
CA ALA A 157 29.14 -11.09 20.85
C ALA A 157 28.60 -12.45 20.41
N GLN A 158 28.96 -13.50 21.17
CA GLN A 158 28.38 -14.83 21.10
C GLN A 158 26.98 -14.80 21.74
N LEU A 159 25.95 -15.19 20.98
CA LEU A 159 24.64 -15.51 21.54
C LEU A 159 24.63 -17.00 21.89
N LYS A 160 24.51 -17.28 23.19
CA LYS A 160 24.23 -18.61 23.74
C LYS A 160 22.74 -18.92 23.57
N GLU A 161 22.44 -20.03 22.90
CA GLU A 161 21.15 -20.71 23.03
C GLU A 161 20.90 -21.06 24.49
N THR A 162 19.72 -20.69 25.00
CA THR A 162 19.19 -21.30 26.21
C THR A 162 17.79 -21.81 25.88
N ALA A 163 17.70 -23.14 25.70
CA ALA A 163 16.44 -23.86 25.67
C ALA A 163 15.76 -23.71 27.03
N ASN A 164 14.47 -23.41 27.05
CA ASN A 164 13.67 -23.58 28.27
C ASN A 164 12.39 -24.35 27.94
N THR A 165 12.26 -25.47 28.63
CA THR A 165 11.20 -26.47 28.58
C THR A 165 10.02 -26.09 29.45
N ASN A 166 8.83 -26.51 28.98
CA ASN A 166 7.65 -26.94 29.73
C ASN A 166 7.05 -26.01 30.80
N THR A 167 5.79 -25.61 30.58
CA THR A 167 4.75 -25.79 31.61
C THR A 167 3.38 -26.04 30.98
N LYS A 168 2.83 -27.17 31.40
CA LYS A 168 1.46 -27.66 31.36
C LYS A 168 0.63 -26.89 32.41
N THR A 169 -0.59 -26.47 32.06
CA THR A 169 -1.66 -26.05 33.00
C THR A 169 -2.92 -25.87 32.13
N ASP A 170 -3.86 -26.80 32.14
CA ASP A 170 -4.92 -27.05 33.12
C ASP A 170 -6.24 -26.44 32.67
N ASN A 171 -7.21 -27.34 32.59
CA ASN A 171 -8.58 -27.13 32.16
C ASN A 171 -9.32 -26.16 33.09
N PHE A 172 -9.92 -25.11 32.53
CA PHE A 172 -10.95 -24.33 33.21
C PHE A 172 -12.35 -24.83 32.80
N PRO A 173 -13.22 -25.18 33.76
CA PRO A 173 -14.62 -25.48 33.46
C PRO A 173 -15.41 -24.18 33.27
N LEU A 174 -16.12 -24.09 32.14
CA LEU A 174 -17.14 -23.08 31.89
C LEU A 174 -18.38 -23.37 32.77
N SER A 175 -18.69 -22.47 33.68
CA SER A 175 -20.04 -22.34 34.25
C SER A 175 -20.22 -20.94 34.82
N THR A 176 -21.08 -20.13 34.20
CA THR A 176 -22.21 -19.49 34.91
C THR A 176 -23.17 -18.86 33.93
N LYS A 177 -24.46 -19.08 34.20
CA LYS A 177 -25.62 -18.51 33.53
C LYS A 177 -25.63 -17.00 33.75
N GLU A 178 -25.73 -16.24 32.67
CA GLU A 178 -26.02 -14.81 32.73
C GLU A 178 -27.53 -14.59 32.60
N THR A 179 -28.08 -13.87 33.56
CA THR A 179 -29.52 -13.61 33.72
C THR A 179 -29.82 -12.27 33.08
N LEU A 180 -30.79 -12.24 32.14
CA LEU A 180 -31.34 -11.02 31.55
C LEU A 180 -31.91 -10.07 32.62
N PRO A 181 -31.62 -8.77 32.59
CA PRO A 181 -32.51 -7.76 33.12
C PRO A 181 -33.37 -7.14 32.01
N LYS A 182 -34.62 -6.90 32.39
CA LYS A 182 -35.72 -6.33 31.62
C LYS A 182 -35.41 -4.95 31.04
N GLU A 183 -35.91 -4.80 29.82
CA GLU A 183 -36.42 -3.58 29.21
C GLU A 183 -37.08 -2.63 30.23
N THR A 184 -36.62 -1.39 30.26
CA THR A 184 -37.44 -0.24 30.67
C THR A 184 -37.30 0.83 29.61
N THR A 185 -38.38 0.94 28.84
CA THR A 185 -38.69 2.05 27.95
C THR A 185 -38.94 3.27 28.80
N ASP A 186 -38.20 4.36 28.57
CA ASP A 186 -38.77 5.68 28.82
C ASP A 186 -38.13 6.79 27.99
N ALA A 187 -38.98 7.75 27.72
CA ALA A 187 -38.97 8.66 26.61
C ALA A 187 -38.06 9.88 26.82
N ASN A 188 -37.44 10.32 25.72
CA ASN A 188 -37.58 11.69 25.21
C ASN A 188 -37.16 12.84 26.14
N ARG A 189 -35.92 13.31 26.03
CA ARG A 189 -35.56 14.69 26.43
C ARG A 189 -34.42 15.27 25.60
N VAL A 190 -34.81 16.12 24.65
CA VAL A 190 -34.21 17.40 24.23
C VAL A 190 -32.75 17.66 24.64
N SER A 191 -31.87 17.74 23.64
CA SER A 191 -30.80 18.74 23.60
C SER A 191 -30.34 18.97 22.16
N LYS A 192 -31.09 19.86 21.51
CA LYS A 192 -30.68 20.63 20.34
C LYS A 192 -29.83 21.77 20.90
N ASP A 193 -28.52 21.70 20.72
CA ASP A 193 -27.54 22.81 20.68
C ASP A 193 -26.14 22.29 21.02
N MET A 194 -25.46 21.75 20.02
CA MET A 194 -24.01 21.60 20.04
C MET A 194 -23.49 21.67 18.59
N ARG A 195 -23.70 22.82 17.97
CA ARG A 195 -23.04 23.24 16.73
C ARG A 195 -22.46 24.62 16.98
N HIS A 196 -21.22 24.67 17.46
CA HIS A 196 -20.21 25.68 17.12
C HIS A 196 -18.88 25.32 17.79
N SER A 197 -17.79 25.70 17.12
CA SER A 197 -16.38 25.57 17.55
C SER A 197 -15.70 24.22 17.31
N ILE A 198 -15.48 23.88 16.03
CA ILE A 198 -14.21 23.26 15.62
C ILE A 198 -13.30 24.42 15.20
N ASP A 199 -12.77 25.12 16.19
CA ASP A 199 -11.72 26.11 15.99
C ASP A 199 -10.41 25.37 15.78
N LYS A 200 -10.04 25.24 14.51
CA LYS A 200 -8.70 25.44 13.95
C LYS A 200 -7.52 25.25 14.94
N ALA A 201 -7.34 24.04 15.45
CA ALA A 201 -6.11 23.64 16.12
C ALA A 201 -5.05 23.26 15.07
N GLN A 202 -4.57 24.26 14.32
CA GLN A 202 -3.29 24.15 13.60
C GLN A 202 -2.18 24.39 14.63
N SER A 203 -1.81 23.35 15.36
CA SER A 203 -0.56 23.35 16.15
C SER A 203 0.58 22.97 15.21
N GLN A 204 1.55 23.89 15.11
CA GLN A 204 2.77 23.75 14.34
C GLN A 204 3.53 22.46 14.72
N GLU A 205 3.66 21.60 13.73
CA GLU A 205 4.47 20.40 13.76
C GLU A 205 5.94 20.79 13.55
N THR A 206 6.78 20.59 14.55
CA THR A 206 8.23 20.75 14.40
C THR A 206 8.73 19.68 13.43
N ALA A 207 8.96 20.07 12.19
CA ALA A 207 9.51 19.21 11.16
C ALA A 207 10.87 18.64 11.59
N THR A 208 10.99 17.31 11.59
CA THR A 208 12.29 16.65 11.73
C THR A 208 13.00 16.56 10.38
N THR A 209 14.25 16.12 10.40
CA THR A 209 15.30 16.27 9.36
C THR A 209 14.96 15.76 7.94
N ASN A 210 13.77 15.22 7.69
CA ASN A 210 13.29 14.76 6.38
C ASN A 210 11.83 15.16 6.06
N GLY A 211 11.27 16.17 6.75
CA GLY A 211 9.86 16.56 6.59
C GLY A 211 8.86 15.56 7.20
N VAL A 212 9.34 14.55 7.90
CA VAL A 212 8.51 13.57 8.60
C VAL A 212 8.04 14.13 9.95
N PRO A 213 6.72 14.08 10.24
CA PRO A 213 6.15 14.37 11.55
C PRO A 213 6.84 13.64 12.72
N ALA A 214 7.15 14.38 13.80
CA ALA A 214 7.66 13.77 15.03
C ALA A 214 6.57 13.02 15.81
N ASP A 215 5.32 13.45 15.64
CA ASP A 215 4.11 12.84 16.20
C ASP A 215 3.26 12.25 15.08
N ILE A 216 2.28 11.42 15.44
CA ILE A 216 1.37 10.83 14.47
C ILE A 216 0.59 11.93 13.73
N PRO A 217 0.67 12.03 12.39
CA PRO A 217 -0.04 13.07 11.65
C PRO A 217 -1.54 12.81 11.64
N PHE A 218 -2.33 13.88 11.60
CA PHE A 218 -3.77 13.78 11.38
C PHE A 218 -4.07 13.49 9.91
N GLY A 219 -5.18 12.83 9.64
CA GLY A 219 -5.56 12.46 8.27
C GLY A 219 -6.05 11.03 8.14
N THR A 220 -6.15 10.56 6.89
CA THR A 220 -6.67 9.23 6.59
C THR A 220 -5.54 8.20 6.60
N TYR A 221 -5.81 7.07 7.24
CA TYR A 221 -4.92 5.91 7.29
C TYR A 221 -5.57 4.75 6.56
N ARG A 222 -4.87 4.19 5.58
CA ARG A 222 -5.27 2.93 4.93
C ARG A 222 -4.53 1.78 5.59
N VAL A 223 -5.29 0.85 6.14
CA VAL A 223 -4.77 -0.25 6.93
C VAL A 223 -4.68 -1.50 6.06
N HIS A 224 -3.48 -2.07 5.99
CA HIS A 224 -3.18 -3.27 5.24
C HIS A 224 -2.69 -4.38 6.16
N GLN A 225 -3.01 -5.63 5.85
CA GLN A 225 -2.46 -6.81 6.51
C GLN A 225 -1.90 -7.74 5.45
N ARG A 226 -0.63 -8.14 5.58
CA ARG A 226 0.07 -8.96 4.57
C ARG A 226 -0.06 -8.40 3.14
N GLY A 227 -0.03 -7.06 3.01
CA GLY A 227 -0.17 -6.34 1.74
C GLY A 227 -1.61 -6.19 1.23
N MET A 228 -2.61 -6.79 1.86
CA MET A 228 -4.01 -6.68 1.47
C MET A 228 -4.70 -5.56 2.25
N PHE A 229 -5.43 -4.67 1.56
CA PHE A 229 -6.25 -3.65 2.20
C PHE A 229 -7.31 -4.29 3.11
N GLN A 230 -7.50 -3.72 4.30
CA GLN A 230 -8.47 -4.20 5.28
C GLN A 230 -9.58 -3.15 5.50
N TYR A 231 -9.18 -1.93 5.87
CA TYR A 231 -10.09 -0.83 6.13
C TYR A 231 -9.33 0.51 6.10
N LYS A 232 -10.08 1.61 6.18
CA LYS A 232 -9.52 2.95 6.38
C LYS A 232 -10.16 3.61 7.59
N PHE A 233 -9.42 4.48 8.24
CA PHE A 233 -9.95 5.37 9.28
C PHE A 233 -9.30 6.74 9.17
N THR A 234 -9.96 7.78 9.67
CA THR A 234 -9.43 9.14 9.72
C THR A 234 -9.12 9.50 11.16
N LEU A 235 -7.86 9.83 11.46
CA LEU A 235 -7.47 10.36 12.76
C LEU A 235 -7.71 11.87 12.74
N GLY A 236 -8.78 12.32 13.41
CA GLY A 236 -9.16 13.73 13.46
C GLY A 236 -8.43 14.52 14.55
N SER A 237 -8.02 13.84 15.62
CA SER A 237 -7.24 14.42 16.72
C SER A 237 -6.53 13.32 17.52
N TYR A 238 -5.73 13.70 18.51
CA TYR A 238 -5.14 12.73 19.46
C TYR A 238 -6.16 12.10 20.43
N THR A 239 -7.45 12.43 20.31
CA THR A 239 -8.51 11.86 21.15
C THR A 239 -9.65 11.22 20.36
N THR A 240 -9.72 11.45 19.04
CA THR A 240 -10.84 11.01 18.20
C THR A 240 -10.39 10.48 16.84
N TYR A 241 -11.13 9.48 16.35
CA TYR A 241 -11.00 8.96 15.00
C TYR A 241 -12.37 8.68 14.40
N GLU A 242 -12.44 8.55 13.08
CA GLU A 242 -13.65 8.19 12.34
C GLU A 242 -13.40 6.97 11.45
N MET A 243 -14.35 6.05 11.42
CA MET A 243 -14.35 4.91 10.51
C MET A 243 -15.78 4.64 10.03
N ASN A 244 -15.99 4.63 8.72
CA ASN A 244 -17.30 4.43 8.09
C ASN A 244 -18.40 5.37 8.64
N GLY A 245 -18.09 6.66 8.80
CA GLY A 245 -19.03 7.67 9.31
C GLY A 245 -19.31 7.59 10.82
N LYS A 246 -18.65 6.68 11.55
CA LYS A 246 -18.80 6.53 13.00
C LYS A 246 -17.55 7.00 13.73
N THR A 247 -17.75 7.87 14.70
CA THR A 247 -16.67 8.36 15.57
C THR A 247 -16.33 7.32 16.65
N GLY A 248 -15.05 7.14 16.90
CA GLY A 248 -14.53 6.49 18.10
C GLY A 248 -13.48 7.36 18.79
N THR A 249 -12.99 6.89 19.93
CA THR A 249 -12.02 7.61 20.76
C THR A 249 -10.69 6.88 20.80
N VAL A 250 -9.61 7.66 20.90
CA VAL A 250 -8.24 7.15 21.06
C VAL A 250 -7.56 7.83 22.24
N ALA A 251 -6.52 7.18 22.76
CA ALA A 251 -5.56 7.79 23.67
C ALA A 251 -4.16 7.66 23.05
N TYR A 252 -3.53 8.80 22.75
CA TYR A 252 -2.17 8.83 22.21
C TYR A 252 -1.16 9.23 23.28
N ASP A 253 -0.18 8.36 23.51
CA ASP A 253 0.99 8.63 24.35
C ASP A 253 2.16 9.06 23.47
N ARG A 254 2.51 10.36 23.54
CA ARG A 254 3.60 10.95 22.76
C ARG A 254 4.99 10.45 23.13
N ALA A 255 5.18 10.00 24.37
CA ALA A 255 6.48 9.54 24.85
C ALA A 255 6.78 8.15 24.28
N THR A 256 5.79 7.26 24.30
CA THR A 256 5.94 5.89 23.77
C THR A 256 5.50 5.76 22.31
N LYS A 257 4.93 6.81 21.72
CA LYS A 257 4.31 6.82 20.39
C LYS A 257 3.17 5.79 20.25
N THR A 258 2.58 5.37 21.37
CA THR A 258 1.51 4.36 21.40
C THR A 258 0.14 5.03 21.23
N ILE A 259 -0.70 4.47 20.36
CA ILE A 259 -2.10 4.84 20.21
C ILE A 259 -2.99 3.70 20.71
N ARG A 260 -3.92 3.99 21.62
CA ARG A 260 -4.89 3.02 22.14
C ARG A 260 -6.28 3.40 21.68
N PHE A 261 -6.96 2.52 20.96
CA PHE A 261 -8.33 2.75 20.51
C PHE A 261 -9.31 2.33 21.62
N THR A 262 -9.93 3.31 22.28
CA THR A 262 -10.70 3.09 23.51
C THR A 262 -12.20 2.88 23.28
N SER A 263 -12.71 3.24 22.09
CA SER A 263 -14.10 3.01 21.69
C SER A 263 -14.25 2.89 20.17
N GLY A 264 -15.47 2.66 19.68
CA GLY A 264 -15.76 2.54 18.25
C GLY A 264 -15.37 1.18 17.66
N ALA A 265 -15.30 1.12 16.33
CA ALA A 265 -15.03 -0.11 15.57
C ALA A 265 -13.63 -0.73 15.80
N LEU A 266 -12.68 0.07 16.31
CA LEU A 266 -11.31 -0.35 16.61
C LEU A 266 -11.09 -0.51 18.11
N LYS A 267 -12.15 -0.51 18.94
CA LYS A 267 -12.03 -0.64 20.39
C LYS A 267 -11.18 -1.85 20.77
N GLY A 268 -10.18 -1.62 21.61
CA GLY A 268 -9.26 -2.65 22.09
C GLY A 268 -8.01 -2.80 21.23
N PHE A 269 -7.96 -2.19 20.05
CA PHE A 269 -6.76 -2.22 19.21
C PHE A 269 -5.70 -1.28 19.80
N VAL A 270 -4.44 -1.62 19.61
CA VAL A 270 -3.31 -0.78 20.00
C VAL A 270 -2.36 -0.64 18.84
N GLY A 271 -1.96 0.59 18.55
CA GLY A 271 -0.98 0.91 17.53
C GLY A 271 0.30 1.52 18.10
N LEU A 272 1.37 1.43 17.33
CA LEU A 272 2.65 2.08 17.57
C LEU A 272 2.98 2.92 16.33
N TYR A 273 3.06 4.24 16.52
CA TYR A 273 3.44 5.15 15.45
C TYR A 273 4.94 5.04 15.16
N ARG A 274 5.25 4.90 13.87
CA ARG A 274 6.58 4.70 13.33
C ARG A 274 6.83 5.76 12.26
N PRO A 275 7.57 6.84 12.59
CA PRO A 275 7.84 7.90 11.63
C PRO A 275 8.75 7.42 10.49
N VAL A 276 9.69 6.51 10.79
CA VAL A 276 10.65 5.98 9.80
C VAL A 276 10.69 4.46 9.87
N ASN A 277 10.70 3.81 8.70
CA ASN A 277 10.93 2.39 8.62
C ASN A 277 12.45 2.06 8.59
N PRO A 278 13.04 1.47 9.65
CA PRO A 278 14.46 1.07 9.68
C PRO A 278 14.95 0.16 8.56
N THR A 279 14.06 -0.58 7.88
CA THR A 279 14.45 -1.44 6.74
C THR A 279 14.21 -0.76 5.40
N ASN A 280 13.44 0.33 5.35
CA ASN A 280 13.17 1.08 4.13
C ASN A 280 12.80 2.53 4.45
N GLU A 281 13.78 3.44 4.44
CA GLU A 281 13.57 4.87 4.75
C GLU A 281 12.58 5.57 3.80
N LYS A 282 12.26 4.96 2.65
CA LYS A 282 11.29 5.49 1.68
C LYS A 282 9.84 5.19 2.05
N ASP A 283 9.59 4.28 2.99
CA ASP A 283 8.22 4.00 3.40
C ASP A 283 7.63 5.21 4.13
N PRO A 284 6.36 5.56 3.86
CA PRO A 284 5.72 6.68 4.55
C PRO A 284 5.54 6.38 6.05
N PRO A 285 5.29 7.42 6.85
CA PRO A 285 4.94 7.25 8.26
C PRO A 285 3.79 6.27 8.42
N THR A 286 3.97 5.32 9.34
CA THR A 286 3.08 4.16 9.47
C THR A 286 2.66 3.96 10.92
N ILE A 287 1.44 3.49 11.13
CA ILE A 287 0.99 2.95 12.42
C ILE A 287 1.02 1.43 12.30
N VAL A 288 1.85 0.77 13.09
CA VAL A 288 1.76 -0.69 13.25
C VAL A 288 0.66 -0.96 14.25
N ILE A 289 -0.32 -1.82 13.94
CA ILE A 289 -1.53 -2.04 14.75
C ILE A 289 -1.64 -3.52 15.12
N ASP A 290 -1.81 -3.80 16.41
CA ASP A 290 -2.21 -5.11 16.94
C ASP A 290 -3.70 -5.06 17.33
N TYR A 291 -4.49 -5.93 16.70
CA TYR A 291 -5.92 -6.07 16.98
C TYR A 291 -6.20 -6.79 18.31
N ASN A 292 -5.20 -7.43 18.91
CA ASN A 292 -5.30 -8.07 20.23
C ASN A 292 -5.03 -7.09 21.38
N GLY A 293 -4.68 -5.83 21.07
CA GLY A 293 -4.51 -4.78 22.07
C GLY A 293 -3.16 -4.74 22.79
N ASN A 294 -2.17 -5.51 22.32
CA ASN A 294 -0.79 -5.39 22.81
C ASN A 294 -0.08 -4.24 22.09
N VAL A 295 0.92 -3.65 22.73
CA VAL A 295 1.81 -2.72 22.05
C VAL A 295 2.65 -3.52 21.03
N PRO A 296 2.62 -3.20 19.73
CA PRO A 296 3.40 -3.91 18.73
C PRO A 296 4.90 -3.93 19.05
N VAL A 297 5.53 -5.08 18.87
CA VAL A 297 6.97 -5.27 19.06
C VAL A 297 7.64 -5.28 17.69
N LEU A 298 8.39 -4.22 17.38
CA LEU A 298 9.06 -4.07 16.09
C LEU A 298 10.17 -5.11 15.90
N GLY A 299 10.38 -5.54 14.64
CA GLY A 299 11.46 -6.47 14.27
C GLY A 299 11.10 -7.96 14.36
N ARG A 300 9.88 -8.31 14.78
CA ARG A 300 9.39 -9.70 14.74
C ARG A 300 8.85 -10.05 13.37
N VAL A 301 9.44 -11.07 12.76
CA VAL A 301 8.98 -11.64 11.49
C VAL A 301 7.75 -12.50 11.77
N ASN A 302 6.68 -12.33 10.96
CA ASN A 302 5.40 -13.06 11.00
C ASN A 302 4.34 -12.65 12.02
N ASP A 303 4.53 -11.57 12.78
CA ASP A 303 3.46 -11.08 13.64
C ASP A 303 2.27 -10.60 12.79
N PRO A 304 1.02 -10.90 13.18
CA PRO A 304 -0.18 -10.62 12.39
C PRO A 304 -0.57 -9.13 12.45
N TYR A 305 0.40 -8.22 12.57
CA TYR A 305 0.18 -6.79 12.62
C TYR A 305 -0.45 -6.27 11.33
N GLN A 306 -1.27 -5.24 11.52
CA GLN A 306 -1.81 -4.42 10.45
C GLN A 306 -0.97 -3.15 10.35
N TYR A 307 -0.85 -2.59 9.14
CA TYR A 307 0.00 -1.43 8.85
C TYR A 307 -0.89 -0.33 8.28
N GLY A 308 -1.10 0.74 9.05
CA GLY A 308 -1.83 1.93 8.66
C GLY A 308 -0.89 2.94 8.02
N TYR A 309 -0.97 3.12 6.71
CA TYR A 309 -0.19 4.10 5.98
C TYR A 309 -0.95 5.41 5.89
N TRP A 310 -0.29 6.51 6.27
CA TRP A 310 -0.86 7.86 6.22
C TRP A 310 -1.05 8.33 4.78
N GLN A 311 -2.20 8.95 4.52
CA GLN A 311 -2.53 9.68 3.30
C GLN A 311 -2.88 11.12 3.69
N GLU A 312 -2.19 12.07 3.06
CA GLU A 312 -2.49 13.50 3.14
C GLU A 312 -3.86 13.83 2.53
#